data_AF-A0A0D7BJB0-F1
#
_entry.id   AF-A0A0D7BJB0-F1
#
_cell.length_a   1.000
_cell.length_b   1.000
_cell.length_c   1.000
_cell.angle_alpha   90.00
_cell.angle_beta   90.00
_cell.angle_gamma   90.00
#
_symmetry.space_group_name_H-M   'P 1'
#
loop_
_entity.id
_entity.type
_entity.pdbx_description
1 polymer ?
#
loop_
_entity_poly.entity_id
_entity_poly.type
_entity_poly.pdbx_seq_one_letter_code
_entity_poly.pdbx_strand_id
1 'polypeptide(L)'
;MSSFLTAARFSSRAITRPSIQTSRRTFLTLENHKYTATAVASGAGRNGTVTSNGLKLNLAMPKELGGSGNGENPEQLFAMGYSSCLLGAIQAVARQAGKPDAAKDAKVHVSVHLGEPTGMPGFGIGADVKVEGVDDELLQKAHEFCPYSRALKYGVNVQATAA
;
A
#
# COMPACT_ATOMS: atom_id res chain seq x y z
N MET A 1 9.10 70.75 -39.30
CA MET A 1 8.27 70.00 -38.33
C MET A 1 8.74 68.56 -38.36
N SER A 2 9.05 68.06 -37.18
CA SER A 2 9.83 66.87 -36.84
C SER A 2 9.28 65.55 -37.39
N SER A 3 10.17 64.59 -37.66
CA SER A 3 10.07 63.25 -37.04
C SER A 3 11.29 62.37 -37.37
N PHE A 4 12.07 62.06 -36.34
CA PHE A 4 13.08 61.01 -36.32
C PHE A 4 12.40 59.64 -36.22
N LEU A 5 12.71 58.72 -37.13
CA LEU A 5 12.32 57.31 -37.03
C LEU A 5 13.46 56.53 -36.35
N THR A 6 13.32 56.27 -35.05
CA THR A 6 14.20 55.37 -34.30
C THR A 6 13.54 54.00 -34.19
N ALA A 7 14.29 52.96 -34.58
CA ALA A 7 13.89 51.56 -34.54
C ALA A 7 13.70 51.05 -33.09
N ALA A 8 12.73 50.17 -32.87
CA ALA A 8 12.66 49.33 -31.69
C ALA A 8 12.48 47.86 -32.11
N ARG A 9 13.57 47.09 -32.07
CA ARG A 9 13.55 45.63 -32.17
C ARG A 9 13.01 45.06 -30.87
N PHE A 10 11.78 44.53 -30.89
CA PHE A 10 11.26 43.74 -29.78
C PHE A 10 11.89 42.35 -29.80
N SER A 11 12.80 42.11 -28.86
CA SER A 11 13.35 40.78 -28.56
C SER A 11 12.26 39.94 -27.89
N SER A 12 11.80 38.89 -28.58
CA SER A 12 10.91 37.89 -28.01
C SER A 12 11.68 37.07 -26.99
N ARG A 13 11.51 37.38 -25.70
CA ARG A 13 11.93 36.49 -24.62
C ARG A 13 10.93 35.34 -24.55
N ALA A 14 11.37 34.16 -24.98
CA ALA A 14 10.63 32.92 -24.77
C ALA A 14 10.40 32.72 -23.26
N ILE A 15 9.13 32.74 -22.86
CA ILE A 15 8.72 32.36 -21.51
C ILE A 15 8.90 30.85 -21.42
N THR A 16 10.00 30.41 -20.83
CA THR A 16 10.20 29.02 -20.47
C THR A 16 9.20 28.66 -19.36
N ARG A 17 8.14 27.95 -19.72
CA ARG A 17 7.23 27.31 -18.76
C ARG A 17 8.06 26.42 -17.82
N PRO A 18 7.94 26.56 -16.49
CA PRO A 18 8.61 25.63 -15.59
C PRO A 18 8.02 24.24 -15.86
N SER A 19 8.87 23.28 -16.21
CA SER A 19 8.47 21.88 -16.27
C SER A 19 8.06 21.48 -14.87
N ILE A 20 6.75 21.31 -14.64
CA ILE A 20 6.25 20.61 -13.46
C ILE A 20 6.75 19.18 -13.60
N GLN A 21 7.91 18.92 -13.01
CA GLN A 21 8.47 17.58 -12.91
C GLN A 21 7.64 16.87 -11.84
N THR A 22 6.44 16.44 -12.21
CA THR A 22 5.66 15.50 -11.40
C THR A 22 6.55 14.28 -11.26
N SER A 23 7.13 14.09 -10.08
CA SER A 23 7.78 12.84 -9.70
C SER A 23 6.77 11.72 -9.96
N ARG A 24 6.89 11.05 -11.11
CA ARG A 24 6.15 9.83 -11.39
C ARG A 24 6.57 8.86 -10.31
N ARG A 25 5.72 8.65 -9.29
CA ARG A 25 5.87 7.50 -8.42
C ARG A 25 5.90 6.29 -9.34
N THR A 26 6.99 5.53 -9.29
CA THR A 26 7.10 4.27 -10.02
C THR A 26 6.15 3.28 -9.35
N PHE A 27 4.88 3.30 -9.75
CA PHE A 27 3.90 2.32 -9.29
C PHE A 27 4.37 0.93 -9.71
N LEU A 28 4.30 -0.03 -8.79
CA LEU A 28 4.57 -1.42 -9.12
C LEU A 28 3.45 -1.91 -10.04
N THR A 29 3.83 -2.22 -11.29
CA THR A 29 2.93 -2.76 -12.32
C THR A 29 3.37 -4.19 -12.62
N LEU A 30 2.41 -5.11 -12.71
CA LEU A 30 2.67 -6.51 -13.03
C LEU A 30 2.81 -6.68 -14.54
N GLU A 31 3.91 -7.31 -15.00
CA GLU A 31 4.03 -7.75 -16.39
C GLU A 31 3.11 -8.94 -16.68
N ASN A 32 2.99 -9.85 -15.69
CA ASN A 32 2.13 -11.03 -15.70
C ASN A 32 1.62 -11.30 -14.28
N HIS A 33 0.50 -12.01 -14.13
CA HIS A 33 0.01 -12.50 -12.83
C HIS A 33 0.05 -14.03 -12.78
N LYS A 34 0.29 -14.58 -11.58
CA LYS A 34 0.31 -16.04 -11.34
C LYS A 34 -0.94 -16.54 -10.63
N TYR A 35 -1.62 -15.66 -9.91
CA TYR A 35 -2.78 -15.97 -9.11
C TYR A 35 -3.65 -14.73 -8.93
N THR A 36 -4.96 -14.91 -8.89
CA THR A 36 -5.95 -13.86 -8.66
C THR A 36 -6.92 -14.31 -7.59
N ALA A 37 -7.02 -13.55 -6.50
CA ALA A 37 -8.07 -13.68 -5.51
C ALA A 37 -9.17 -12.65 -5.79
N THR A 38 -10.44 -13.03 -5.58
CA THR A 38 -11.59 -12.14 -5.75
C THR A 38 -12.42 -12.12 -4.48
N ALA A 39 -12.86 -10.93 -4.08
CA ALA A 39 -13.72 -10.73 -2.93
C ALA A 39 -14.83 -9.74 -3.28
N VAL A 40 -16.01 -9.94 -2.71
CA VAL A 40 -17.17 -9.05 -2.86
C VAL A 40 -17.60 -8.59 -1.47
N ALA A 41 -17.60 -7.27 -1.25
CA ALA A 41 -18.21 -6.64 -0.09
C ALA A 41 -19.58 -6.07 -0.46
N SER A 42 -20.59 -6.31 0.37
CA SER A 42 -21.97 -5.84 0.13
C SER A 42 -22.69 -5.50 1.44
N GLY A 43 -23.79 -4.74 1.32
CA GLY A 43 -24.55 -4.26 2.47
C GLY A 43 -24.01 -2.95 3.04
N ALA A 44 -24.08 -2.78 4.37
CA ALA A 44 -23.81 -1.51 5.06
C ALA A 44 -22.31 -1.20 5.23
N GLY A 45 -21.52 -1.30 4.16
CA GLY A 45 -20.09 -0.96 4.16
C GLY A 45 -19.31 -1.69 5.26
N ARG A 46 -18.74 -0.95 6.21
CA ARG A 46 -17.99 -1.49 7.37
C ARG A 46 -18.85 -2.26 8.39
N ASN A 47 -20.16 -2.34 8.18
CA ASN A 47 -21.09 -3.19 8.94
C ASN A 47 -21.81 -4.22 8.03
N GLY A 48 -21.28 -4.44 6.82
CA GLY A 48 -21.84 -5.36 5.84
C GLY A 48 -21.24 -6.77 5.95
N THR A 49 -21.12 -7.42 4.79
CA THR A 49 -20.45 -8.73 4.68
C THR A 49 -19.42 -8.71 3.56
N VAL A 50 -18.35 -9.49 3.72
CA VAL A 50 -17.37 -9.74 2.67
C VAL A 50 -17.29 -11.24 2.40
N THR A 51 -17.28 -11.62 1.12
CA THR A 51 -17.19 -13.02 0.69
C THR A 51 -16.06 -13.20 -0.33
N SER A 52 -15.27 -14.27 -0.19
CA SER A 52 -14.19 -14.65 -1.10
C SER A 52 -14.06 -16.16 -1.15
N ASN A 53 -14.29 -16.79 -2.31
CA ASN A 53 -14.11 -18.24 -2.52
C ASN A 53 -14.69 -19.13 -1.39
N GLY A 54 -15.95 -18.88 -0.99
CA GLY A 54 -16.64 -19.64 0.06
C GLY A 54 -16.36 -19.17 1.49
N LEU A 55 -15.32 -18.37 1.74
CA LEU A 55 -15.13 -17.67 3.01
C LEU A 55 -16.09 -16.48 3.07
N LYS A 56 -16.91 -16.40 4.12
CA LYS A 56 -17.81 -15.27 4.40
C LYS A 56 -17.53 -14.72 5.79
N LEU A 57 -17.31 -13.41 5.87
CA LEU A 57 -17.10 -12.68 7.12
C LEU A 57 -18.16 -11.59 7.27
N ASN A 58 -18.69 -11.45 8.49
CA ASN A 58 -19.51 -10.32 8.87
C ASN A 58 -18.59 -9.20 9.33
N LEU A 59 -18.81 -7.99 8.81
CA LEU A 59 -18.04 -6.82 9.18
C LEU A 59 -18.76 -6.06 10.28
N ALA A 60 -18.00 -5.48 11.19
CA ALA A 60 -18.49 -4.53 12.16
C ALA A 60 -17.46 -3.43 12.38
N MET A 61 -17.95 -2.19 12.52
CA MET A 61 -17.10 -1.10 12.95
C MET A 61 -16.65 -1.34 14.41
N PRO A 62 -15.37 -1.11 14.75
CA PRO A 62 -14.88 -1.28 16.12
C PRO A 62 -15.53 -0.27 17.08
N LYS A 63 -15.54 -0.59 18.37
CA LYS A 63 -16.19 0.21 19.41
C LYS A 63 -15.58 1.60 19.53
N GLU A 64 -14.27 1.68 19.32
CA GLU A 64 -13.45 2.89 19.33
C GLU A 64 -13.89 3.88 18.24
N LEU A 65 -14.53 3.38 17.17
CA LEU A 65 -15.10 4.20 16.09
C LEU A 65 -16.63 4.31 16.20
N GLY A 66 -17.21 3.96 17.34
CA GLY A 66 -18.66 4.04 17.61
C GLY A 66 -19.49 2.88 17.06
N GLY A 67 -18.85 1.77 16.68
CA GLY A 67 -19.52 0.58 16.16
C GLY A 67 -19.86 -0.46 17.22
N SER A 68 -20.47 -1.56 16.80
CA SER A 68 -20.82 -2.67 17.70
C SER A 68 -19.60 -3.49 18.14
N GLY A 69 -18.55 -3.55 17.31
CA GLY A 69 -17.42 -4.47 17.47
C GLY A 69 -17.77 -5.95 17.27
N ASN A 70 -19.00 -6.27 16.85
CA ASN A 70 -19.49 -7.66 16.73
C ASN A 70 -19.24 -8.22 15.32
N GLY A 71 -17.98 -8.26 14.90
CA GLY A 71 -17.56 -8.71 13.58
C GLY A 71 -16.11 -8.32 13.30
N GLU A 72 -15.64 -8.67 12.11
CA GLU A 72 -14.29 -8.33 11.66
C GLU A 72 -14.27 -6.93 11.04
N ASN A 73 -13.08 -6.37 10.83
CA ASN A 73 -12.92 -5.08 10.17
C ASN A 73 -11.78 -5.09 9.14
N PRO A 74 -11.78 -4.15 8.16
CA PRO A 74 -10.75 -4.08 7.13
C PRO A 74 -9.31 -4.01 7.66
N GLU A 75 -9.08 -3.37 8.80
CA GLU A 75 -7.74 -3.23 9.39
C GLU A 75 -7.23 -4.57 9.95
N GLN A 76 -8.10 -5.37 10.58
CA GLN A 76 -7.78 -6.75 10.97
C GLN A 76 -7.46 -7.63 9.75
N LEU A 77 -8.25 -7.51 8.68
CA LEU A 77 -8.00 -8.26 7.44
C LEU A 77 -6.65 -7.88 6.83
N PHE A 78 -6.30 -6.59 6.85
CA PHE A 78 -5.00 -6.11 6.41
C PHE A 78 -3.87 -6.63 7.29
N ALA A 79 -4.04 -6.61 8.62
CA ALA A 79 -3.05 -7.13 9.57
C ALA A 79 -2.77 -8.61 9.33
N MET A 80 -3.82 -9.42 9.14
CA MET A 80 -3.71 -10.84 8.82
C MET A 80 -3.01 -11.07 7.47
N GLY A 81 -3.41 -10.33 6.43
CA GLY A 81 -2.79 -10.41 5.11
C GLY A 81 -1.31 -10.05 5.13
N TYR A 82 -0.95 -8.95 5.81
CA TYR A 82 0.44 -8.50 5.84
C TYR A 82 1.32 -9.42 6.69
N SER A 83 0.90 -9.78 7.91
CA SER A 83 1.67 -10.67 8.79
C SER A 83 1.97 -12.01 8.12
N SER A 84 0.96 -12.64 7.52
CA SER A 84 1.13 -13.90 6.80
C SER A 84 2.02 -13.76 5.56
N CYS A 85 1.87 -12.68 4.79
CA CYS A 85 2.68 -12.43 3.60
C CYS A 85 4.17 -12.22 3.94
N LEU A 86 4.46 -11.46 5.01
CA LEU A 86 5.84 -11.22 5.44
C LEU A 86 6.48 -12.47 6.04
N LEU A 87 5.72 -13.26 6.82
CA LEU A 87 6.22 -14.54 7.33
C LEU A 87 6.59 -15.49 6.17
N GLY A 88 5.75 -15.56 5.14
CA GLY A 88 6.05 -16.34 3.94
C GLY A 88 7.30 -15.84 3.21
N ALA A 89 7.49 -14.51 3.12
CA ALA A 89 8.69 -13.91 2.53
C ALA A 89 9.97 -14.26 3.33
N ILE A 90 9.92 -14.21 4.66
CA ILE A 90 11.03 -14.61 5.54
C ILE A 90 11.44 -16.06 5.26
N GLN A 91 10.47 -16.98 5.26
CA GLN A 91 10.73 -18.40 5.01
C GLN A 91 11.28 -18.65 3.60
N ALA A 92 10.78 -17.93 2.60
CA ALA A 92 11.26 -18.04 1.23
C ALA A 92 12.73 -17.58 1.09
N VAL A 93 13.07 -16.42 1.65
CA VAL A 93 14.43 -15.89 1.61
C VAL A 93 15.40 -16.79 2.40
N ALA A 94 14.99 -17.29 3.56
CA ALA A 94 15.80 -18.23 4.35
C ALA A 94 16.13 -19.51 3.56
N ARG A 95 15.14 -20.06 2.83
CA ARG A 95 15.34 -21.22 1.94
C ARG A 95 16.27 -20.90 0.78
N GLN A 96 16.12 -19.75 0.13
CA GLN A 96 17.00 -19.32 -0.96
C GLN A 96 18.46 -19.14 -0.50
N ALA A 97 18.66 -18.74 0.76
CA ALA A 97 19.98 -18.62 1.37
C ALA A 97 20.56 -19.98 1.85
N GLY A 98 19.85 -21.09 1.65
CA GLY A 98 20.26 -22.41 2.12
C GLY A 98 20.19 -22.59 3.66
N LYS A 99 19.44 -21.73 4.35
CA LYS A 99 19.30 -21.71 5.82
C LYS A 99 17.83 -21.77 6.26
N PRO A 100 17.05 -22.80 5.90
CA PRO A 100 15.64 -22.88 6.23
C PRO A 100 15.36 -22.81 7.75
N ASP A 101 16.26 -23.35 8.57
CA ASP A 101 16.13 -23.33 10.03
C ASP A 101 16.23 -21.94 10.65
N ALA A 102 16.78 -20.95 9.93
CA ALA A 102 16.87 -19.57 10.39
C ALA A 102 15.49 -18.88 10.52
N ALA A 103 14.45 -19.47 9.93
CA ALA A 103 13.08 -18.94 9.96
C ALA A 103 12.08 -19.89 10.66
N LYS A 104 12.55 -20.97 11.28
CA LYS A 104 11.67 -22.04 11.80
C LYS A 104 10.73 -21.55 12.91
N ASP A 105 11.21 -20.66 13.77
CA ASP A 105 10.49 -20.11 14.92
C ASP A 105 9.99 -18.69 14.65
N ALA A 106 10.03 -18.25 13.38
CA ALA A 106 9.70 -16.89 13.01
C ALA A 106 8.22 -16.57 13.30
N LYS A 107 7.96 -15.45 13.98
CA LYS A 107 6.60 -14.94 14.22
C LYS A 107 6.53 -13.48 13.80
N VAL A 108 5.51 -13.14 13.01
CA VAL A 108 5.29 -11.78 12.53
C VAL A 108 4.04 -11.21 13.18
N HIS A 109 4.22 -10.08 13.84
CA HIS A 109 3.15 -9.30 14.48
C HIS A 109 2.98 -8.02 13.67
N VAL A 110 1.76 -7.77 13.18
CA VAL A 110 1.41 -6.55 12.47
C VAL A 110 0.27 -5.85 13.21
N SER A 111 0.49 -4.59 13.56
CA SER A 111 -0.54 -3.70 14.10
C SER A 111 -0.92 -2.70 13.02
N VAL A 112 -2.21 -2.53 12.78
CA VAL A 112 -2.74 -1.64 11.74
C VAL A 112 -3.55 -0.54 12.39
N HIS A 113 -3.28 0.69 11.98
CA HIS A 113 -3.86 1.90 12.55
C HIS A 113 -4.69 2.60 11.48
N LEU A 114 -5.92 2.97 11.81
CA LEU A 114 -6.76 3.84 11.00
C LEU A 114 -6.83 5.22 11.64
N GLY A 115 -6.52 6.28 10.90
CA GLY A 115 -6.51 7.63 11.44
C GLY A 115 -6.43 8.70 10.38
N GLU A 116 -6.34 9.96 10.81
CA GLU A 116 -6.18 11.10 9.90
C GLU A 116 -4.73 11.20 9.41
N PRO A 117 -4.49 11.20 8.09
CA PRO A 117 -3.15 11.34 7.55
C PRO A 117 -2.68 12.80 7.60
N THR A 118 -1.38 13.01 7.79
CA THR A 118 -0.81 14.36 7.75
C THR A 118 -0.90 14.96 6.34
N GLY A 119 -1.47 16.16 6.23
CA GLY A 119 -1.45 16.94 4.99
C GLY A 119 -2.48 16.54 3.94
N MET A 120 -3.45 15.69 4.26
CA MET A 120 -4.58 15.40 3.37
C MET A 120 -5.86 15.09 4.16
N PRO A 121 -7.05 15.42 3.62
CA PRO A 121 -8.32 15.10 4.28
C PRO A 121 -8.65 13.61 4.20
N GLY A 122 -9.49 13.12 5.12
CA GLY A 122 -10.00 11.75 5.13
C GLY A 122 -9.22 10.82 6.05
N PHE A 123 -9.30 9.52 5.79
CA PHE A 123 -8.61 8.48 6.57
C PHE A 123 -7.42 7.91 5.80
N GLY A 124 -6.35 7.60 6.54
CA GLY A 124 -5.19 6.85 6.10
C GLY A 124 -4.97 5.62 6.96
N ILE A 125 -4.10 4.73 6.49
CA ILE A 125 -3.68 3.54 7.21
C ILE A 125 -2.19 3.64 7.54
N GLY A 126 -1.84 3.35 8.80
CA GLY A 126 -0.48 3.10 9.25
C GLY A 126 -0.31 1.64 9.67
N ALA A 127 0.93 1.14 9.64
CA ALA A 127 1.22 -0.21 10.10
C ALA A 127 2.56 -0.29 10.84
N ASP A 128 2.58 -0.97 11.98
CA ASP A 128 3.77 -1.34 12.72
C ASP A 128 4.02 -2.83 12.59
N VAL A 129 5.28 -3.22 12.38
CA VAL A 129 5.68 -4.62 12.19
C VAL A 129 6.74 -4.98 13.22
N LYS A 130 6.51 -6.06 13.97
CA LYS A 130 7.48 -6.68 14.87
C LYS A 130 7.66 -8.13 14.49
N VAL A 131 8.91 -8.58 14.42
CA VAL A 131 9.24 -9.97 14.07
C VAL A 131 10.11 -10.60 15.14
N GLU A 132 9.78 -11.83 15.52
CA GLU A 132 10.54 -12.64 16.47
C GLU A 132 11.20 -13.81 15.74
N GLY A 133 12.31 -14.32 16.28
CA GLY A 133 12.92 -15.58 15.82
C GLY A 133 13.74 -15.49 14.53
N VAL A 134 14.15 -14.30 14.10
CA VAL A 134 15.01 -14.07 12.92
C VAL A 134 16.03 -12.96 13.19
N ASP A 135 17.12 -12.94 12.42
CA ASP A 135 18.07 -11.83 12.41
C ASP A 135 17.60 -10.67 11.50
N ASP A 136 18.18 -9.48 11.73
CA ASP A 136 17.83 -8.26 11.02
C ASP A 136 18.14 -8.33 9.52
N GLU A 137 19.19 -9.06 9.13
CA GLU A 137 19.61 -9.19 7.72
C GLU A 137 18.56 -9.97 6.93
N LEU A 138 18.10 -11.10 7.48
CA LEU A 138 17.02 -11.91 6.91
C LEU A 138 15.72 -11.11 6.86
N LEU A 139 15.37 -10.40 7.93
CA LEU A 139 14.16 -9.57 7.98
C LEU A 139 14.20 -8.48 6.91
N GLN A 140 15.32 -7.77 6.76
CA GLN A 140 15.45 -6.70 5.77
C GLN A 140 15.29 -7.23 4.34
N LYS A 141 15.93 -8.35 4.02
CA LYS A 141 15.78 -9.01 2.71
C LYS A 141 14.35 -9.48 2.47
N ALA A 142 13.71 -10.06 3.49
CA ALA A 142 12.33 -10.49 3.42
C ALA A 142 11.37 -9.30 3.22
N HIS A 143 11.64 -8.16 3.84
CA HIS A 143 10.83 -6.96 3.69
C HIS A 143 10.91 -6.39 2.25
N GLU A 144 12.08 -6.43 1.60
CA GLU A 144 12.20 -6.05 0.17
C GLU A 144 11.59 -7.08 -0.80
N PHE A 145 11.45 -8.34 -0.35
CA PHE A 145 10.85 -9.43 -1.10
C PHE A 145 9.31 -9.49 -0.96
N CYS A 146 8.78 -9.13 0.21
CA CYS A 146 7.37 -9.26 0.55
C CYS A 146 6.45 -8.39 -0.34
N PRO A 147 5.45 -8.99 -1.03
CA PRO A 147 4.50 -8.25 -1.86
C PRO A 147 3.78 -7.11 -1.14
N TYR A 148 3.35 -7.30 0.11
CA TYR A 148 2.66 -6.24 0.88
C TYR A 148 3.60 -5.08 1.23
N SER A 149 4.83 -5.37 1.67
CA SER A 149 5.84 -4.32 1.90
C SER A 149 6.13 -3.52 0.64
N ARG A 150 6.31 -4.20 -0.50
CA ARG A 150 6.54 -3.55 -1.80
C ARG A 150 5.35 -2.69 -2.23
N ALA A 151 4.13 -3.17 -2.02
CA ALA A 151 2.91 -2.42 -2.31
C ALA A 151 2.83 -1.13 -1.48
N LEU A 152 3.18 -1.17 -0.20
CA LEU A 152 3.19 0.02 0.67
C LEU A 152 4.34 0.99 0.32
N LYS A 153 5.50 0.47 -0.07
CA LYS A 153 6.69 1.29 -0.41
C LYS A 153 6.58 1.98 -1.77
N TYR A 154 6.15 1.25 -2.80
CA TYR A 154 6.15 1.74 -4.19
C TYR A 154 4.75 2.10 -4.71
N GLY A 155 3.70 1.65 -4.04
CA GLY A 155 2.33 1.70 -4.55
C GLY A 155 2.02 0.56 -5.52
N VAL A 156 0.73 0.32 -5.74
CA VAL A 156 0.22 -0.64 -6.73
C VAL A 156 -0.59 0.09 -7.78
N ASN A 157 -0.57 -0.40 -9.02
CA ASN A 157 -1.46 0.10 -10.06
C ASN A 157 -2.90 -0.41 -9.80
N VAL A 158 -3.81 0.51 -9.46
CA VAL A 158 -5.22 0.21 -9.18
C VAL A 158 -6.09 0.85 -10.25
N GLN A 159 -6.99 0.05 -10.83
CA GLN A 159 -8.00 0.52 -11.78
C GLN A 159 -9.38 0.38 -11.13
N ALA A 160 -10.17 1.45 -11.17
CA ALA A 160 -11.54 1.46 -10.71
C ALA A 160 -12.46 1.85 -11.88
N THR A 161 -13.47 1.02 -12.13
CA THR A 161 -14.47 1.22 -13.20
C THR A 161 -15.86 1.06 -12.60
N ALA A 162 -16.78 1.97 -12.95
CA ALA A 162 -18.20 1.78 -12.66
C ALA A 162 -18.78 0.71 -13.61
N ALA A 163 -19.66 -0.14 -13.09
CA ALA A 163 -20.39 -1.15 -13.85
C ALA A 163 -21.77 -0.62 -14.24
#